data_AF-A0A955PKR7-F1
#
_entry.id   AF-A0A955PKR7-F1
#
_cell.length_a   1.000
_cell.length_b   1.000
_cell.length_c   1.000
_cell.angle_alpha   90.00
_cell.angle_beta   90.00
_cell.angle_gamma   90.00
#
_symmetry.space_group_name_H-M   'P 1'
#
loop_
_entity.id
_entity.type
_entity.pdbx_description
1 polymer ?
#
loop_
_entity_poly.entity_id
_entity_poly.type
_entity_poly.pdbx_seq_one_letter_code
_entity_poly.pdbx_strand_id
1 'polypeptide(L)'
;DWVIPFVGSNDALPCVGRNDLELARIPPKPAWREFIEQFRFWRFLEDVWRGFDSNQEDLQAMTQTALENMASGPRRVPVDQFEKNLLEMHRFSEEIGARNILLTRQSALPDPILDRYNETIRRIAQEKDIPLVEVAGRFLDYATAEVYANVEHDPVHPNSRGYGLIAEWTSEKLVQEMKKGASE
;
A
#
# COMPACT_ATOMS: atom_id res chain seq x y z
N ASP A 1 -15.37 10.31 -1.90
CA ASP A 1 -15.22 10.36 -0.42
C ASP A 1 -14.54 9.12 0.19
N TRP A 2 -14.00 8.21 -0.62
CA TRP A 2 -13.26 7.03 -0.15
C TRP A 2 -11.82 7.12 -0.63
N VAL A 3 -10.86 6.86 0.26
CA VAL A 3 -9.45 6.65 -0.10
C VAL A 3 -9.18 5.17 0.13
N ILE A 4 -8.63 4.49 -0.87
CA ILE A 4 -8.22 3.10 -0.75
C ILE A 4 -6.71 3.11 -0.55
N PRO A 5 -6.20 3.15 0.69
CA PRO A 5 -4.77 2.97 0.92
C PRO A 5 -4.40 1.52 0.60
N PHE A 6 -3.82 1.30 -0.59
CA PHE A 6 -3.20 0.03 -0.92
C PHE A 6 -1.85 -0.05 -0.21
N VAL A 7 -1.77 -0.77 0.91
CA VAL A 7 -0.51 -0.98 1.64
C VAL A 7 0.00 -2.39 1.37
N GLY A 8 0.50 -2.62 0.15
CA GLY A 8 0.99 -3.93 -0.29
C GLY A 8 2.51 -4.04 -0.49
N SER A 9 3.24 -2.92 -0.51
CA SER A 9 4.68 -2.92 -0.78
C SER A 9 5.47 -2.81 0.53
N ASN A 10 6.11 -3.92 0.95
CA ASN A 10 7.18 -3.89 1.97
C ASN A 10 8.53 -3.47 1.37
N ASP A 11 8.57 -3.14 0.08
CA ASP A 11 9.78 -2.59 -0.51
C ASP A 11 9.92 -1.16 -0.02
N ALA A 12 11.16 -0.76 0.29
CA ALA A 12 11.55 0.53 0.87
C ALA A 12 11.28 1.75 -0.04
N LEU A 13 10.23 1.69 -0.87
CA LEU A 13 9.69 2.80 -1.63
C LEU A 13 8.55 3.42 -0.81
N PRO A 14 8.70 4.67 -0.36
CA PRO A 14 7.87 5.23 0.70
C PRO A 14 6.46 5.50 0.20
N CYS A 15 5.49 4.75 0.73
CA CYS A 15 4.08 5.14 0.65
C CYS A 15 3.81 6.42 1.46
N VAL A 16 4.69 6.77 2.42
CA VAL A 16 4.65 8.03 3.17
C VAL A 16 6.08 8.42 3.56
N GLY A 17 6.62 9.47 2.93
CA GLY A 17 7.82 10.19 3.36
C GLY A 17 9.18 9.55 3.07
N ARG A 18 10.06 10.26 2.36
CA ARG A 18 11.51 10.05 2.51
C ARG A 18 11.89 10.50 3.91
N ASN A 19 12.86 9.80 4.50
CA ASN A 19 13.61 10.28 5.66
C ASN A 19 14.03 11.74 5.42
N ASP A 20 13.95 12.53 6.48
CA ASP A 20 14.49 13.90 6.66
C ASP A 20 13.42 15.02 6.74
N LEU A 21 13.00 15.31 7.98
CA LEU A 21 12.79 16.65 8.56
C LEU A 21 11.84 17.71 7.96
N GLU A 22 10.96 17.44 6.97
CA GLU A 22 9.99 18.45 6.49
C GLU A 22 8.50 18.04 6.55
N LEU A 23 8.01 17.60 7.71
CA LEU A 23 6.57 17.34 7.96
C LEU A 23 5.75 18.58 8.38
N ALA A 24 6.21 19.79 8.08
CA ALA A 24 5.55 21.02 8.54
C ALA A 24 5.21 21.97 7.39
N ARG A 25 4.11 21.69 6.67
CA ARG A 25 3.16 22.70 6.15
C ARG A 25 2.01 22.03 5.38
N ILE A 26 0.84 22.04 6.01
CA ILE A 26 -0.44 21.74 5.37
C ILE A 26 -0.71 22.84 4.31
N PRO A 27 -0.89 22.52 3.02
CA PRO A 27 -1.26 23.52 2.03
C PRO A 27 -2.73 23.92 2.20
N PRO A 28 -3.10 25.20 2.00
CA PRO A 28 -4.46 25.67 2.15
C PRO A 28 -5.42 25.10 1.09
N LYS A 29 -6.72 25.06 1.46
CA LYS A 29 -7.82 24.31 0.83
C LYS A 29 -8.06 24.45 -0.70
N PRO A 30 -7.65 25.48 -1.47
CA PRO A 30 -7.96 25.50 -2.92
C PRO A 30 -7.10 24.54 -3.77
N ALA A 31 -6.01 23.98 -3.26
CA ALA A 31 -5.09 23.11 -4.03
C ALA A 31 -5.54 21.64 -4.13
N TRP A 32 -6.78 21.31 -3.73
CA TRP A 32 -7.22 19.92 -3.57
C TRP A 32 -7.45 19.17 -4.88
N ARG A 33 -7.78 19.88 -5.98
CA ARG A 33 -7.86 19.25 -7.32
C ARG A 33 -6.46 18.86 -7.83
N GLU A 34 -5.46 19.70 -7.53
CA GLU A 34 -4.06 19.40 -7.79
C GLU A 34 -3.54 18.29 -6.85
N PHE A 35 -4.05 18.15 -5.62
CA PHE A 35 -3.61 17.10 -4.70
C PHE A 35 -4.07 15.69 -5.09
N ILE A 36 -5.25 15.56 -5.70
CA ILE A 36 -5.74 14.28 -6.28
C ILE A 36 -5.00 13.95 -7.58
N GLU A 37 -4.65 14.94 -8.40
CA GLU A 37 -3.72 14.77 -9.52
C GLU A 37 -2.28 14.47 -9.05
N GLN A 38 -1.90 14.96 -7.86
CA GLN A 38 -0.61 14.73 -7.21
C GLN A 38 -0.64 13.60 -6.19
N PHE A 39 -1.59 12.65 -6.24
CA PHE A 39 -1.51 11.44 -5.43
C PHE A 39 -0.13 10.84 -5.66
N ARG A 40 0.75 10.98 -4.66
CA ARG A 40 2.21 10.95 -4.87
C ARG A 40 2.70 9.62 -5.40
N PHE A 41 1.87 8.59 -5.44
CA PHE A 41 2.11 7.35 -6.14
C PHE A 41 2.22 7.56 -7.67
N TRP A 42 1.28 8.28 -8.29
CA TRP A 42 1.31 8.56 -9.74
C TRP A 42 2.36 9.61 -10.09
N ARG A 43 2.50 10.68 -9.28
CA ARG A 43 3.58 11.64 -9.47
C ARG A 43 4.97 11.05 -9.19
N PHE A 44 5.11 10.09 -8.26
CA PHE A 44 6.35 9.33 -8.09
C PHE A 44 6.66 8.47 -9.31
N LEU A 45 5.67 7.75 -9.85
CA LEU A 45 5.86 7.02 -11.11
C LEU A 45 6.17 7.97 -12.27
N GLU A 46 5.52 9.14 -12.33
CA GLU A 46 5.74 10.16 -13.36
C GLU A 46 7.07 10.91 -13.18
N ASP A 47 7.53 11.17 -11.96
CA ASP A 47 8.82 11.80 -11.64
C ASP A 47 9.98 10.80 -11.77
N VAL A 48 9.76 9.52 -11.47
CA VAL A 48 10.69 8.44 -11.85
C VAL A 48 10.77 8.35 -13.36
N TRP A 49 9.64 8.40 -14.07
CA TRP A 49 9.58 8.36 -15.53
C TRP A 49 10.16 9.63 -16.21
N ARG A 50 9.91 10.82 -15.67
CA ARG A 50 10.46 12.10 -16.16
C ARG A 50 11.91 12.31 -15.72
N GLY A 51 12.31 11.76 -14.57
CA GLY A 51 13.69 11.73 -14.10
C GLY A 51 14.61 10.91 -14.99
N PHE A 52 14.08 9.91 -15.71
CA PHE A 52 14.80 9.24 -16.80
C PHE A 52 15.14 10.19 -17.97
N ASP A 53 14.42 11.30 -18.12
CA ASP A 53 14.56 12.21 -19.28
C ASP A 53 15.26 13.55 -18.97
N SER A 54 15.42 14.00 -17.71
CA SER A 54 15.81 15.41 -17.48
C SER A 54 16.81 15.79 -16.38
N ASN A 55 17.51 14.89 -15.68
CA ASN A 55 18.68 15.31 -14.87
C ASN A 55 19.61 14.15 -14.46
N GLN A 56 20.86 14.14 -14.97
CA GLN A 56 21.83 13.07 -14.70
C GLN A 56 22.35 13.03 -13.25
N GLU A 57 22.40 14.16 -12.53
CA GLU A 57 22.97 14.21 -11.17
C GLU A 57 22.03 13.64 -10.10
N ASP A 58 20.72 13.90 -10.20
CA ASP A 58 19.71 13.30 -9.31
C ASP A 58 19.57 11.79 -9.54
N LEU A 59 19.76 11.36 -10.80
CA LEU A 59 19.83 9.95 -11.17
C LEU A 59 21.00 9.25 -10.48
N GLN A 60 22.18 9.86 -10.37
CA GLN A 60 23.33 9.24 -9.69
C GLN A 60 23.10 9.06 -8.19
N ALA A 61 22.56 10.06 -7.50
CA ALA A 61 22.26 9.95 -6.07
C ALA A 61 21.17 8.90 -5.81
N MET A 62 20.11 8.88 -6.63
CA MET A 62 19.06 7.86 -6.55
C MET A 62 19.58 6.46 -6.89
N THR A 63 20.48 6.34 -7.87
CA THR A 63 21.12 5.09 -8.26
C THR A 63 22.04 4.58 -7.15
N GLN A 64 22.82 5.45 -6.52
CA GLN A 64 23.70 5.09 -5.40
C GLN A 64 22.89 4.59 -4.19
N THR A 65 21.85 5.31 -3.77
CA THR A 65 20.96 4.86 -2.68
C THR A 65 20.21 3.58 -3.05
N ALA A 66 19.76 3.44 -4.30
CA ALA A 66 19.14 2.20 -4.77
C ALA A 66 20.13 1.03 -4.76
N LEU A 67 21.37 1.23 -5.21
CA LEU A 67 22.44 0.23 -5.20
C LEU A 67 22.84 -0.18 -3.78
N GLU A 68 22.92 0.77 -2.84
CA GLU A 68 23.21 0.50 -1.43
C GLU A 68 22.05 -0.28 -0.76
N ASN A 69 20.80 0.08 -1.09
CA ASN A 69 19.64 -0.67 -0.63
C ASN A 69 19.60 -2.08 -1.22
N MET A 70 19.87 -2.24 -2.51
CA MET A 70 19.97 -3.54 -3.19
C MET A 70 21.11 -4.40 -2.63
N ALA A 71 22.26 -3.81 -2.30
CA ALA A 71 23.40 -4.52 -1.72
C ALA A 71 23.13 -5.07 -0.32
N SER A 72 22.18 -4.47 0.42
CA SER A 72 21.77 -4.94 1.75
C SER A 72 20.57 -5.90 1.76
N GLY A 73 20.06 -6.26 0.58
CA GLY A 73 18.83 -7.05 0.42
C GLY A 73 17.56 -6.23 0.70
N PRO A 74 16.36 -6.76 0.34
CA PRO A 74 15.10 -6.09 0.58
C PRO A 74 14.88 -5.87 2.08
N ARG A 75 14.98 -4.61 2.52
CA ARG A 75 14.67 -4.24 3.91
C ARG A 75 13.18 -4.03 4.07
N ARG A 76 12.51 -4.99 4.72
CA ARG A 76 11.15 -4.79 5.21
C ARG A 76 11.17 -3.79 6.37
N VAL A 77 10.22 -2.86 6.42
CA VAL A 77 10.03 -1.91 7.52
C VAL A 77 9.68 -2.67 8.80
N PRO A 78 10.39 -2.54 9.94
CA PRO A 78 10.04 -3.26 11.18
C PRO A 78 8.55 -3.18 11.53
N VAL A 79 7.97 -4.28 12.04
CA VAL A 79 6.50 -4.41 12.22
C VAL A 79 5.92 -3.31 13.12
N ASP A 80 6.65 -2.88 14.15
CA ASP A 80 6.28 -1.79 15.03
C ASP A 80 6.27 -0.42 14.32
N GLN A 81 7.20 -0.20 13.40
CA GLN A 81 7.21 1.00 12.56
C GLN A 81 6.10 0.94 11.50
N PHE A 82 5.84 -0.24 10.93
CA PHE A 82 4.73 -0.46 10.00
C PHE A 82 3.37 -0.12 10.64
N GLU A 83 3.15 -0.56 11.88
CA GLU A 83 1.97 -0.21 12.66
C GLU A 83 1.80 1.31 12.81
N LYS A 84 2.86 2.01 13.24
CA LYS A 84 2.84 3.47 13.40
C LYS A 84 2.47 4.15 12.08
N ASN A 85 3.07 3.71 10.98
CA ASN A 85 2.78 4.23 9.65
C ASN A 85 1.31 4.00 9.26
N LEU A 86 0.75 2.82 9.54
CA LEU A 86 -0.64 2.50 9.22
C LEU A 86 -1.62 3.35 10.02
N LEU A 87 -1.36 3.55 11.31
CA LEU A 87 -2.17 4.41 12.17
C LEU A 87 -2.07 5.89 11.75
N GLU A 88 -0.91 6.35 11.31
CA GLU A 88 -0.74 7.70 10.80
C GLU A 88 -1.49 7.93 9.48
N MET A 89 -1.42 6.98 8.55
CA MET A 89 -2.22 7.01 7.31
C MET A 89 -3.72 7.04 7.63
N HIS A 90 -4.15 6.25 8.62
CA HIS A 90 -5.54 6.26 9.04
C HIS A 90 -5.97 7.61 9.61
N ARG A 91 -5.23 8.14 10.58
CA ARG A 91 -5.47 9.47 11.16
C ARG A 91 -5.56 10.55 10.08
N PHE A 92 -4.61 10.56 9.14
CA PHE A 92 -4.61 11.52 8.04
C PHE A 92 -5.88 11.40 7.18
N SER A 93 -6.34 10.18 6.92
CA SER A 93 -7.56 9.94 6.15
C SER A 93 -8.80 10.49 6.87
N GLU A 94 -8.89 10.28 8.19
CA GLU A 94 -9.98 10.84 9.01
C GLU A 94 -9.96 12.37 9.00
N GLU A 95 -8.78 12.99 9.14
CA GLU A 95 -8.61 14.46 9.13
C GLU A 95 -9.13 15.11 7.83
N ILE A 96 -9.06 14.39 6.71
CA ILE A 96 -9.55 14.87 5.40
C ILE A 96 -10.98 14.40 5.09
N GLY A 97 -11.66 13.74 6.03
CA GLY A 97 -13.01 13.20 5.84
C GLY A 97 -13.07 12.02 4.86
N ALA A 98 -11.95 11.34 4.62
CA ALA A 98 -11.90 10.13 3.81
C ALA A 98 -12.09 8.88 4.69
N ARG A 99 -12.73 7.87 4.11
CA ARG A 99 -12.83 6.54 4.72
C ARG A 99 -11.81 5.60 4.10
N ASN A 100 -11.24 4.73 4.94
CA ASN A 100 -10.25 3.73 4.54
C ASN A 100 -10.85 2.35 4.39
N ILE A 101 -10.18 1.52 3.60
CA ILE A 101 -10.32 0.07 3.62
C ILE A 101 -8.92 -0.53 3.69
N LEU A 102 -8.72 -1.48 4.58
CA LEU A 102 -7.47 -2.22 4.71
C LEU A 102 -7.55 -3.55 3.96
N LEU A 103 -6.42 -4.01 3.44
CA LEU A 103 -6.27 -5.29 2.76
C LEU A 103 -5.13 -6.06 3.44
N THR A 104 -5.32 -7.33 3.76
CA THR A 104 -4.18 -8.20 4.10
C THR A 104 -3.36 -8.50 2.85
N ARG A 105 -2.07 -8.81 3.02
CA ARG A 105 -1.16 -9.11 1.92
C ARG A 105 -1.02 -10.62 1.73
N GLN A 106 -1.23 -11.06 0.49
CA GLN A 106 -1.04 -12.45 0.05
C GLN A 106 0.43 -12.79 -0.22
N SER A 107 0.73 -14.08 -0.15
CA SER A 107 1.97 -14.69 -0.64
C SER A 107 1.66 -16.11 -1.12
N ALA A 108 2.35 -16.57 -2.17
CA ALA A 108 2.26 -17.95 -2.64
C ALA A 108 2.95 -18.94 -1.70
N LEU A 109 3.90 -18.45 -0.90
CA LEU A 109 4.71 -19.22 0.04
C LEU A 109 4.48 -18.74 1.47
N PRO A 110 4.52 -19.65 2.47
CA PRO A 110 4.48 -19.27 3.87
C PRO A 110 5.62 -18.29 4.21
N ASP A 111 5.28 -17.15 4.82
CA ASP A 111 6.24 -16.15 5.28
C ASP A 111 5.83 -15.70 6.70
N PRO A 112 6.48 -16.21 7.75
CA PRO A 112 6.14 -15.86 9.14
C PRO A 112 6.28 -14.38 9.44
N ILE A 113 7.13 -13.66 8.70
CA ILE A 113 7.24 -12.21 8.84
C ILE A 113 5.99 -11.57 8.27
N LEU A 114 5.55 -11.97 7.07
CA LEU A 114 4.31 -11.48 6.46
C LEU A 114 3.08 -11.73 7.33
N ASP A 115 3.01 -12.89 7.99
CA ASP A 115 1.92 -13.22 8.91
C ASP A 115 1.80 -12.19 10.04
N ARG A 116 2.93 -11.71 10.57
CA ARG A 116 2.94 -10.65 11.60
C ARG A 116 2.41 -9.32 11.07
N TYR A 117 2.71 -8.95 9.83
CA TYR A 117 2.10 -7.74 9.21
C TYR A 117 0.59 -7.91 9.06
N ASN A 118 0.15 -9.07 8.57
CA ASN A 118 -1.27 -9.35 8.40
C ASN A 118 -2.03 -9.36 9.73
N GLU A 119 -1.41 -9.88 10.80
CA GLU A 119 -1.96 -9.78 12.15
C GLU A 119 -2.07 -8.34 12.62
N THR A 120 -1.04 -7.51 12.41
CA THR A 120 -1.10 -6.06 12.69
C THR A 120 -2.23 -5.37 11.92
N ILE A 121 -2.40 -5.68 10.63
CA ILE A 121 -3.48 -5.12 9.79
C ILE A 121 -4.85 -5.50 10.36
N ARG A 122 -5.07 -6.78 10.67
CA ARG A 122 -6.33 -7.28 11.24
C ARG A 122 -6.67 -6.61 12.55
N ARG A 123 -5.68 -6.53 13.45
CA ARG A 123 -5.85 -5.90 14.76
C ARG A 123 -6.22 -4.42 14.62
N ILE A 124 -5.48 -3.66 13.81
CA ILE A 124 -5.79 -2.24 13.58
C ILE A 124 -7.17 -2.06 12.94
N ALA A 125 -7.53 -2.89 11.96
CA ALA A 125 -8.85 -2.85 11.35
C ALA A 125 -9.96 -3.04 12.39
N GLN A 126 -9.80 -4.00 13.31
CA GLN A 126 -10.74 -4.23 14.39
C GLN A 126 -10.78 -3.09 15.41
N GLU A 127 -9.62 -2.63 15.91
CA GLU A 127 -9.52 -1.59 16.95
C GLU A 127 -10.06 -0.23 16.49
N LYS A 128 -9.95 0.05 15.18
CA LYS A 128 -10.35 1.32 14.57
C LYS A 128 -11.65 1.25 13.77
N ASP A 129 -12.33 0.10 13.79
CA ASP A 129 -13.52 -0.18 12.99
C ASP A 129 -13.32 0.16 11.49
N ILE A 130 -12.14 -0.16 10.96
CA ILE A 130 -11.82 0.06 9.54
C ILE A 130 -12.24 -1.19 8.77
N PRO A 131 -13.00 -1.06 7.66
CA PRO A 131 -13.34 -2.18 6.81
C PRO A 131 -12.10 -2.94 6.32
N LEU A 132 -12.12 -4.27 6.45
CA LEU A 132 -11.02 -5.15 6.07
C LEU A 132 -11.41 -6.09 4.92
N VAL A 133 -10.51 -6.23 3.94
CA VAL A 133 -10.54 -7.28 2.92
C VAL A 133 -9.47 -8.31 3.26
N GLU A 134 -9.90 -9.52 3.61
CA GLU A 134 -9.00 -10.61 3.97
C GLU A 134 -8.47 -11.34 2.72
N VAL A 135 -7.56 -10.71 2.00
CA VAL A 135 -6.98 -11.28 0.77
C VAL A 135 -6.12 -12.51 1.08
N ALA A 136 -5.25 -12.40 2.10
CA ALA A 136 -4.32 -13.46 2.46
C ALA A 136 -5.05 -14.76 2.79
N GLY A 137 -6.09 -14.69 3.64
CA GLY A 137 -6.92 -15.85 3.98
C GLY A 137 -7.67 -16.41 2.77
N ARG A 138 -8.29 -15.56 1.93
CA ARG A 138 -9.05 -16.02 0.76
C ARG A 138 -8.18 -16.66 -0.33
N PHE A 139 -6.91 -16.27 -0.46
CA PHE A 139 -5.99 -16.90 -1.42
C PHE A 139 -5.67 -18.36 -1.05
N LEU A 140 -5.85 -18.76 0.22
CA LEU A 140 -5.65 -20.15 0.64
C LEU A 140 -6.72 -21.11 0.09
N ASP A 141 -7.85 -20.58 -0.37
CA ASP A 141 -8.94 -21.36 -0.97
C ASP A 141 -8.68 -21.72 -2.45
N TYR A 142 -7.60 -21.21 -3.04
CA TYR A 142 -7.24 -21.41 -4.44
C TYR A 142 -5.97 -22.25 -4.58
N ALA A 143 -5.90 -23.07 -5.62
CA ALA A 143 -4.64 -23.68 -6.00
C ALA A 143 -3.63 -22.58 -6.40
N THR A 144 -2.39 -22.67 -5.93
CA THR A 144 -1.38 -21.61 -6.14
C THR A 144 -1.18 -21.26 -7.62
N ALA A 145 -1.21 -22.26 -8.51
CA ALA A 145 -1.08 -22.05 -9.96
C ALA A 145 -2.27 -21.31 -10.60
N GLU A 146 -3.42 -21.22 -9.93
CA GLU A 146 -4.56 -20.44 -10.42
C GLU A 146 -4.34 -18.93 -10.22
N VAL A 147 -3.68 -18.53 -9.14
CA VAL A 147 -3.57 -17.13 -8.72
C VAL A 147 -2.15 -16.56 -8.82
N TYR A 148 -1.15 -17.40 -9.05
CA TYR A 148 0.24 -17.01 -9.33
C TYR A 148 0.71 -17.64 -10.64
N ALA A 149 1.48 -16.91 -11.45
CA ALA A 149 1.94 -17.40 -12.76
C ALA A 149 3.20 -18.27 -12.67
N ASN A 150 4.15 -17.89 -11.81
CA ASN A 150 5.43 -18.58 -11.67
C ASN A 150 5.98 -18.41 -10.25
N VAL A 151 5.50 -19.22 -9.32
CA VAL A 151 5.82 -19.13 -7.89
C VAL A 151 7.31 -19.29 -7.60
N GLU A 152 8.02 -20.08 -8.41
CA GLU A 152 9.46 -20.33 -8.24
C GLU A 152 10.30 -19.05 -8.45
N HIS A 153 9.84 -18.16 -9.33
CA HIS A 153 10.55 -16.93 -9.68
C HIS A 153 9.90 -15.69 -9.05
N ASP A 154 8.60 -15.74 -8.83
CA ASP A 154 7.80 -14.66 -8.28
C ASP A 154 6.66 -15.20 -7.40
N PRO A 155 6.94 -15.48 -6.11
CA PRO A 155 5.94 -15.94 -5.16
C PRO A 155 5.08 -14.80 -4.60
N VAL A 156 5.29 -13.55 -5.03
CA VAL A 156 4.70 -12.37 -4.41
C VAL A 156 3.61 -11.76 -5.29
N HIS A 157 3.84 -11.66 -6.60
CA HIS A 157 2.89 -11.01 -7.50
C HIS A 157 1.85 -12.01 -8.03
N PRO A 158 0.55 -11.77 -7.78
CA PRO A 158 -0.49 -12.57 -8.39
C PRO A 158 -0.48 -12.44 -9.92
N ASN A 159 -1.03 -13.43 -10.60
CA ASN A 159 -1.33 -13.31 -12.03
C ASN A 159 -2.60 -12.45 -12.26
N SER A 160 -3.02 -12.29 -13.51
CA SER A 160 -4.21 -11.50 -13.86
C SER A 160 -5.49 -11.98 -13.14
N ARG A 161 -5.65 -13.29 -12.91
CA ARG A 161 -6.79 -13.84 -12.17
C ARG A 161 -6.73 -13.45 -10.70
N GLY A 162 -5.55 -13.58 -10.07
CA GLY A 162 -5.35 -13.16 -8.68
C GLY A 162 -5.63 -11.67 -8.46
N TYR A 163 -5.16 -10.79 -9.35
CA TYR A 163 -5.51 -9.37 -9.29
C TYR A 163 -7.00 -9.11 -9.50
N GLY A 164 -7.65 -9.87 -10.41
CA GLY A 164 -9.11 -9.80 -10.61
C GLY A 164 -9.88 -10.11 -9.33
N LEU A 165 -9.49 -11.17 -8.61
CA LEU A 165 -10.10 -11.56 -7.33
C LEU A 165 -9.92 -10.47 -6.26
N ILE A 166 -8.72 -9.88 -6.14
CA ILE A 166 -8.47 -8.77 -5.20
C ILE A 166 -9.40 -7.59 -5.50
N ALA A 167 -9.53 -7.21 -6.78
CA ALA A 167 -10.38 -6.11 -7.20
C ALA A 167 -11.87 -6.39 -6.93
N GLU A 168 -12.32 -7.61 -7.19
CA GLU A 168 -13.68 -8.08 -6.91
C GLU A 168 -13.99 -7.97 -5.40
N TRP A 169 -13.16 -8.57 -4.55
CA TRP A 169 -13.40 -8.57 -3.09
C TRP A 169 -13.32 -7.17 -2.46
N THR A 170 -12.45 -6.32 -3.00
CA THR A 170 -12.38 -4.92 -2.58
C THR A 170 -13.66 -4.18 -2.96
N SER A 171 -14.17 -4.41 -4.16
CA SER A 171 -15.42 -3.82 -4.65
C SER A 171 -16.63 -4.31 -3.85
N GLU A 172 -16.70 -5.60 -3.53
CA GLU A 172 -17.72 -6.17 -2.64
C GLU A 172 -17.72 -5.47 -1.28
N LYS A 173 -16.54 -5.29 -0.68
CA LYS A 173 -16.39 -4.61 0.61
C LYS A 173 -16.86 -3.16 0.53
N LEU A 174 -16.45 -2.41 -0.48
CA LEU A 174 -16.90 -1.04 -0.72
C LEU A 174 -18.43 -0.94 -0.79
N VAL A 175 -19.07 -1.82 -1.57
CA VAL A 175 -20.54 -1.84 -1.70
C VAL A 175 -21.22 -2.15 -0.38
N GLN A 176 -20.68 -3.07 0.43
CA GLN A 176 -21.21 -3.37 1.76
C GLN A 176 -21.18 -2.13 2.66
N GLU A 177 -20.06 -1.41 2.69
CA GLU A 177 -19.90 -0.23 3.54
C GLU A 177 -20.77 0.95 3.07
N MET A 178 -20.93 1.12 1.76
CA MET A 178 -21.87 2.10 1.20
C MET A 178 -23.32 1.82 1.62
N LYS A 179 -23.74 0.55 1.66
CA LYS A 179 -25.09 0.16 2.08
C LYS A 179 -25.33 0.39 3.57
N LYS A 180 -24.33 0.12 4.40
CA LYS A 180 -24.40 0.40 5.85
C LYS A 180 -24.64 1.88 6.11
N GLY A 181 -23.84 2.76 5.50
CA GLY A 181 -23.97 4.21 5.68
C GLY A 181 -25.25 4.82 5.10
N ALA A 182 -25.98 4.12 4.23
CA ALA A 182 -27.27 4.58 3.69
C ALA A 182 -28.46 4.21 4.60
N SER A 183 -28.25 3.39 5.61
CA SER A 183 -29.29 2.92 6.54
C SER A 183 -29.34 3.72 7.86
N GLU A 184 -28.41 4.67 8.02
CA GLU A 184 -28.29 5.60 9.16
C GLU A 184 -28.89 6.98 8.82
#